data_AF-A0A6H3F9S8-F1
#
_entry.id   AF-A0A6H3F9S8-F1
#
_cell.length_a   1.000
_cell.length_b   1.000
_cell.length_c   1.000
_cell.angle_alpha   90.00
_cell.angle_beta   90.00
_cell.angle_gamma   90.00
#
_symmetry.space_group_name_H-M   'P 1'
#
loop_
_entity.id
_entity.type
_entity.pdbx_description
1 polymer ?
#
loop_
_entity_poly.entity_id
_entity_poly.type
_entity_poly.pdbx_seq_one_letter_code
_entity_poly.pdbx_strand_id
1 'polypeptide(L)'
;MPRQTLTPPHSAPSHNPAPHCHSAPCAHPAPDTHPAPDAPAQHPASLTVLTVRPASGLSGDMLLSGLAALLDLDAPALDALTDELRLPALHGVLRLEARQVNGIAGVGCHIDLPHEHSHRSLADILALLDVSALPADAATLAREAFTVLAAAEGAVHGKSPEQVTFHEVGALDSILDICLACRLFTQLAPHRFVCSPLPLADGLVRCAHGCLPTPAPAVLHMLEGVAVQGFAGQGETVTPTALCLLKAFKADFGPWPAMTVRKTRISYGDKVFPHVPNGALWALGTAQ
;
A
#
# COMPACT_ATOMS: atom_id res chain seq x y z
N MET A 1 5.43 52.47 37.69
CA MET A 1 4.62 52.51 38.93
C MET A 1 4.42 51.08 39.41
N PRO A 2 5.11 50.66 40.48
CA PRO A 2 5.11 49.30 41.03
C PRO A 2 4.14 49.15 42.21
N ARG A 3 3.72 47.91 42.54
CA ARG A 3 3.30 47.48 43.89
C ARG A 3 3.67 46.00 44.03
N GLN A 4 4.76 45.64 44.72
CA GLN A 4 4.90 45.43 46.18
C GLN A 4 3.94 44.34 46.70
N THR A 5 4.42 43.09 46.85
CA THR A 5 5.08 42.44 48.03
C THR A 5 4.12 42.07 49.16
N LEU A 6 4.11 40.79 49.59
CA LEU A 6 4.44 40.33 50.97
C LEU A 6 3.98 38.89 51.25
N THR A 7 4.95 38.03 51.57
CA THR A 7 4.91 36.85 52.46
C THR A 7 5.78 37.18 53.69
N PRO A 8 5.89 36.36 54.77
CA PRO A 8 5.02 35.35 55.42
C PRO A 8 4.88 35.73 56.96
N PRO A 9 4.82 34.86 58.03
CA PRO A 9 5.68 33.71 58.34
C PRO A 9 5.05 32.48 59.06
N HIS A 10 5.91 31.49 59.29
CA HIS A 10 5.80 30.21 60.01
C HIS A 10 5.26 30.22 61.44
N SER A 11 4.70 29.08 61.87
CA SER A 11 4.84 28.58 63.25
C SER A 11 4.51 27.07 63.38
N ALA A 12 5.46 26.30 63.91
CA ALA A 12 5.33 25.01 64.60
C ALA A 12 6.34 25.03 65.78
N PRO A 13 6.37 24.11 66.77
CA PRO A 13 5.47 22.99 67.10
C PRO A 13 5.02 23.00 68.59
N SER A 14 4.16 22.07 69.01
CA SER A 14 3.94 21.79 70.45
C SER A 14 3.93 20.28 70.74
N HIS A 15 4.86 19.86 71.61
CA HIS A 15 4.87 18.58 72.32
C HIS A 15 3.73 18.50 73.35
N ASN A 16 3.18 17.30 73.61
CA ASN A 16 3.33 16.50 74.85
C ASN A 16 2.30 15.33 74.86
N PRO A 17 2.23 14.45 75.88
CA PRO A 17 2.84 13.12 75.97
C PRO A 17 1.86 11.93 75.83
N ALA A 18 2.44 10.73 75.76
CA ALA A 18 1.77 9.43 75.72
C ALA A 18 1.04 9.06 77.03
N PRO A 19 0.12 8.08 76.97
CA PRO A 19 -0.01 7.09 78.03
C PRO A 19 0.14 5.64 77.52
N HIS A 20 0.71 4.82 78.40
CA HIS A 20 0.97 3.39 78.28
C HIS A 20 -0.31 2.56 78.15
N CYS A 21 -0.26 1.45 77.39
CA CYS A 21 -1.13 0.30 77.66
C CYS A 21 -0.56 -1.02 77.10
N HIS A 22 -0.32 -1.94 78.03
CA HIS A 22 -0.30 -3.41 77.98
C HIS A 22 0.24 -4.21 76.77
N SER A 23 1.22 -5.03 77.12
CA SER A 23 1.81 -6.18 76.45
C SER A 23 0.80 -7.23 75.95
N ALA A 24 0.97 -7.65 74.68
CA ALA A 24 0.45 -8.88 74.10
C ALA A 24 1.60 -9.67 73.44
N PRO A 25 1.53 -11.01 73.33
CA PRO A 25 2.67 -11.85 73.00
C PRO A 25 3.02 -11.85 71.50
N CYS A 26 4.32 -11.98 71.20
CA CYS A 26 4.88 -12.05 69.85
C CYS A 26 4.24 -13.17 69.00
N ALA A 27 3.62 -12.79 67.88
CA ALA A 27 3.32 -13.69 66.78
C ALA A 27 4.47 -13.63 65.77
N HIS A 28 5.00 -14.79 65.37
CA HIS A 28 5.99 -14.91 64.31
C HIS A 28 5.41 -14.44 62.96
N PRO A 29 6.17 -13.69 62.13
CA PRO A 29 5.72 -13.35 60.79
C PRO A 29 5.71 -14.61 59.91
N ALA A 30 4.64 -14.76 59.12
CA ALA A 30 4.57 -15.76 58.06
C ALA A 30 5.65 -15.50 57.00
N PRO A 31 6.17 -16.53 56.32
CA PRO A 31 7.23 -16.37 55.33
C PRO A 31 6.76 -15.51 54.14
N ASP A 32 7.61 -14.57 53.75
CA ASP A 32 7.43 -13.71 52.58
C ASP A 32 7.24 -14.55 51.30
N THR A 33 6.01 -14.60 50.80
CA THR A 33 5.74 -15.04 49.44
C THR A 33 6.13 -13.90 48.49
N HIS A 34 7.33 -13.96 47.92
CA HIS A 34 7.69 -13.12 46.78
C HIS A 34 6.68 -13.37 45.64
N PRO A 35 6.06 -12.32 45.07
CA PRO A 35 5.29 -12.49 43.84
C PRO A 35 6.25 -12.96 42.74
N ALA A 36 5.82 -13.97 41.98
CA ALA A 36 6.54 -14.43 40.81
C ALA A 36 6.75 -13.25 39.83
N PRO A 37 7.88 -13.19 39.09
CA PRO A 37 8.09 -12.14 38.11
C PRO A 37 6.94 -12.13 37.11
N ASP A 38 6.38 -10.95 36.88
CA ASP A 38 5.33 -10.74 35.89
C ASP A 38 5.74 -11.39 34.56
N ALA A 39 4.84 -12.19 34.01
CA ALA A 39 4.98 -12.69 32.64
C ALA A 39 5.26 -11.50 31.71
N PRO A 40 6.15 -11.65 30.72
CA PRO A 40 6.51 -10.55 29.83
C PRO A 40 5.22 -9.96 29.24
N ALA A 41 5.04 -8.65 29.44
CA ALA A 41 3.92 -7.91 28.88
C ALA A 41 3.83 -8.26 27.39
N GLN A 42 2.73 -8.89 26.97
CA GLN A 42 2.46 -9.14 25.57
C GLN A 42 2.36 -7.77 24.91
N HIS A 43 3.40 -7.37 24.18
CA HIS A 43 3.35 -6.18 23.35
C HIS A 43 2.14 -6.34 22.42
N PRO A 44 1.22 -5.34 22.34
CA PRO A 44 0.16 -5.39 21.35
C PRO A 44 0.79 -5.63 19.98
N ALA A 45 0.20 -6.53 19.19
CA ALA A 45 0.71 -6.85 17.86
C ALA A 45 0.95 -5.54 17.09
N SER A 46 2.22 -5.29 16.74
CA SER A 46 2.62 -4.03 16.14
C SER A 46 1.94 -3.87 14.79
N LEU A 47 1.10 -2.84 14.62
CA LEU A 47 0.34 -2.62 13.39
C LEU A 47 1.28 -2.42 12.20
N THR A 48 1.21 -3.31 11.22
CA THR A 48 2.03 -3.23 10.00
C THR A 48 1.58 -2.06 9.13
N VAL A 49 2.51 -1.20 8.74
CA VAL A 49 2.28 -0.08 7.83
C VAL A 49 3.09 -0.29 6.56
N LEU A 50 2.40 -0.26 5.42
CA LEU A 50 3.01 -0.16 4.10
C LEU A 50 2.91 1.28 3.63
N THR A 51 4.01 1.85 3.15
CA THR A 51 4.05 3.18 2.55
C THR A 51 4.64 3.11 1.15
N VAL A 52 3.99 3.76 0.19
CA VAL A 52 4.53 3.97 -1.16
C VAL A 52 4.63 5.47 -1.46
N ARG A 53 5.75 5.87 -2.07
CA ARG A 53 6.00 7.24 -2.52
C ARG A 53 6.32 7.24 -4.02
N PRO A 54 5.30 7.30 -4.89
CA PRO A 54 5.52 7.38 -6.33
C PRO A 54 6.05 8.77 -6.69
N ALA A 55 7.37 8.90 -6.87
CA ALA A 55 8.00 10.21 -7.10
C ALA A 55 7.74 10.72 -8.54
N SER A 56 7.60 9.79 -9.50
CA SER A 56 7.41 10.09 -10.92
C SER A 56 6.17 9.47 -11.53
N GLY A 57 5.42 8.71 -10.74
CA GLY A 57 4.34 7.90 -11.25
C GLY A 57 4.22 6.57 -10.54
N LEU A 58 3.14 5.88 -10.88
CA LEU A 58 2.88 4.52 -10.44
C LEU A 58 2.10 3.79 -11.54
N SER A 59 2.54 2.59 -11.87
CA SER A 59 1.89 1.67 -12.81
C SER A 59 1.61 0.32 -12.14
N GLY A 60 0.77 -0.52 -12.77
CA GLY A 60 0.38 -1.83 -12.22
C GLY A 60 1.59 -2.74 -11.95
N ASP A 61 2.44 -2.90 -12.95
CA ASP A 61 3.75 -3.55 -12.89
C ASP A 61 4.68 -2.99 -11.78
N MET A 62 4.63 -1.68 -11.49
CA MET A 62 5.40 -1.05 -10.40
C MET A 62 4.85 -1.43 -9.02
N LEU A 63 3.53 -1.57 -8.87
CA LEU A 63 2.89 -2.09 -7.65
C LEU A 63 3.26 -3.57 -7.47
N LEU A 64 3.11 -4.38 -8.51
CA LEU A 64 3.46 -5.80 -8.52
C LEU A 64 4.91 -5.99 -8.12
N SER A 65 5.86 -5.37 -8.83
CA SER A 65 7.30 -5.52 -8.55
C SER A 65 7.69 -4.98 -7.19
N GLY A 66 7.11 -3.85 -6.75
CA GLY A 66 7.36 -3.28 -5.44
C GLY A 66 6.93 -4.23 -4.31
N LEU A 67 5.73 -4.79 -4.40
CA LEU A 67 5.20 -5.75 -3.43
C LEU A 67 5.96 -7.07 -3.44
N ALA A 68 6.23 -7.63 -4.62
CA ALA A 68 6.98 -8.88 -4.76
C ALA A 68 8.40 -8.76 -4.21
N ALA A 69 9.08 -7.63 -4.47
CA ALA A 69 10.40 -7.38 -3.91
C ALA A 69 10.38 -7.14 -2.39
N LEU A 70 9.30 -6.56 -1.84
CA LEU A 70 9.11 -6.47 -0.39
C LEU A 70 8.89 -7.85 0.26
N LEU A 71 8.41 -8.83 -0.50
CA LEU A 71 8.24 -10.22 -0.05
C LEU A 71 9.46 -11.12 -0.35
N ASP A 72 10.52 -10.57 -0.97
CA ASP A 72 11.72 -11.32 -1.41
C ASP A 72 11.40 -12.53 -2.30
N LEU A 73 10.41 -12.39 -3.19
CA LEU A 73 10.04 -13.48 -4.09
C LEU A 73 11.10 -13.70 -5.16
N ASP A 74 11.44 -14.96 -5.38
CA ASP A 74 12.26 -15.43 -6.50
C ASP A 74 11.38 -15.86 -7.68
N ALA A 75 12.00 -16.24 -8.79
CA ALA A 75 11.28 -16.63 -10.01
C ALA A 75 10.34 -17.83 -9.78
N PRO A 76 10.74 -18.96 -9.13
CA PRO A 76 9.83 -20.05 -8.84
C PRO A 76 8.61 -19.64 -8.00
N ALA A 77 8.78 -18.76 -7.02
CA ALA A 77 7.66 -18.26 -6.24
C ALA A 77 6.71 -17.40 -7.09
N LEU A 78 7.23 -16.56 -7.99
CA LEU A 78 6.41 -15.78 -8.93
C LEU A 78 5.64 -16.68 -9.90
N ASP A 79 6.28 -17.70 -10.46
CA ASP A 79 5.63 -18.67 -11.35
C ASP A 79 4.47 -19.37 -10.62
N ALA A 80 4.71 -19.82 -9.39
CA ALA A 80 3.65 -20.43 -8.57
C ALA A 80 2.45 -19.49 -8.35
N LEU A 81 2.69 -18.18 -8.15
CA LEU A 81 1.62 -17.20 -8.04
C LEU A 81 0.89 -16.98 -9.37
N THR A 82 1.60 -16.93 -10.51
CA THR A 82 0.95 -16.83 -11.83
C THR A 82 0.07 -18.04 -12.13
N ASP A 83 0.50 -19.24 -11.72
CA ASP A 83 -0.24 -20.48 -11.90
C ASP A 83 -1.56 -20.50 -11.10
N GLU A 84 -1.67 -19.70 -10.02
CA GLU A 84 -2.93 -19.52 -9.28
C GLU A 84 -4.03 -18.93 -10.18
N LEU A 85 -3.71 -18.21 -11.26
CA LEU A 85 -4.70 -17.70 -12.21
C LEU A 85 -5.29 -18.77 -13.12
N ARG A 86 -4.69 -19.98 -13.17
CA ARG A 86 -5.10 -21.11 -14.02
C ARG A 86 -5.20 -20.76 -15.51
N LEU A 87 -4.32 -19.88 -15.96
CA LEU A 87 -4.14 -19.52 -17.35
C LEU A 87 -2.77 -20.01 -17.80
N PRO A 88 -2.67 -21.16 -18.50
CA PRO A 88 -1.38 -21.74 -18.87
C PRO A 88 -0.46 -20.81 -19.66
N ALA A 89 -1.04 -19.83 -20.38
CA ALA A 89 -0.29 -18.81 -21.10
C ALA A 89 0.48 -17.84 -20.19
N LEU A 90 0.22 -17.83 -18.88
CA LEU A 90 0.88 -16.96 -17.91
C LEU A 90 2.09 -17.60 -17.21
N HIS A 91 2.31 -18.90 -17.40
CA HIS A 91 3.42 -19.57 -16.75
C HIS A 91 4.78 -19.07 -17.29
N GLY A 92 5.70 -18.67 -16.42
CA GLY A 92 7.05 -18.24 -16.80
C GLY A 92 7.14 -16.88 -17.51
N VAL A 93 6.03 -16.15 -17.62
CA VAL A 93 6.02 -14.86 -18.35
C VAL A 93 6.50 -13.70 -17.49
N LEU A 94 6.42 -13.83 -16.16
CA LEU A 94 6.70 -12.78 -15.21
C LEU A 94 8.13 -12.89 -14.66
N ARG A 95 8.91 -11.82 -14.77
CA ARG A 95 10.26 -11.73 -14.20
C ARG A 95 10.44 -10.44 -13.42
N LEU A 96 11.07 -10.53 -12.26
CA LEU A 96 11.63 -9.36 -11.57
C LEU A 96 13.05 -9.15 -12.03
N GLU A 97 13.38 -7.90 -12.38
CA GLU A 97 14.67 -7.56 -12.93
C GLU A 97 15.33 -6.45 -12.12
N ALA A 98 16.63 -6.56 -11.88
CA ALA A 98 17.40 -5.47 -11.32
C ALA A 98 17.40 -4.30 -12.33
N ARG A 99 16.96 -3.13 -11.88
CA ARG A 99 16.88 -1.93 -12.73
C ARG A 99 17.60 -0.78 -12.07
N GLN A 100 18.27 0.03 -12.88
CA GLN A 100 18.98 1.21 -12.41
C GLN A 100 18.55 2.43 -13.23
N VAL A 101 18.11 3.49 -12.55
CA VAL A 101 17.77 4.76 -13.18
C VAL A 101 18.62 5.87 -12.54
N ASN A 102 19.38 6.59 -13.36
CA ASN A 102 20.30 7.65 -12.91
C ASN A 102 21.25 7.20 -11.78
N GLY A 103 21.74 5.95 -11.85
CA GLY A 103 22.64 5.39 -10.85
C GLY A 103 21.97 4.80 -9.61
N ILE A 104 20.64 4.91 -9.46
CA ILE A 104 19.90 4.41 -8.30
C ILE A 104 19.34 3.02 -8.61
N ALA A 105 19.68 2.04 -7.77
CA ALA A 105 19.24 0.66 -7.91
C ALA A 105 17.80 0.46 -7.41
N GLY A 106 17.07 -0.41 -8.11
CA GLY A 106 15.72 -0.83 -7.78
C GLY A 106 15.33 -2.09 -8.55
N VAL A 107 14.03 -2.35 -8.60
CA VAL A 107 13.45 -3.50 -9.28
C VAL A 107 12.50 -3.03 -10.38
N GLY A 108 12.53 -3.69 -11.53
CA GLY A 108 11.50 -3.60 -12.55
C GLY A 108 10.75 -4.92 -12.66
N CYS A 109 9.65 -4.88 -13.40
CA CYS A 109 8.92 -6.07 -13.81
C CYS A 109 9.06 -6.20 -15.33
N HIS A 110 9.23 -7.43 -15.82
CA HIS A 110 9.09 -7.74 -17.22
C HIS A 110 8.05 -8.84 -17.40
N ILE A 111 7.06 -8.58 -18.25
CA ILE A 111 5.98 -9.51 -18.60
C ILE A 111 6.13 -9.87 -20.07
N ASP A 112 6.53 -11.11 -20.32
CA ASP A 112 6.77 -11.66 -21.66
C ASP A 112 5.47 -12.25 -22.23
N LEU A 113 4.56 -11.35 -22.62
CA LEU A 113 3.31 -11.71 -23.28
C LEU A 113 3.23 -11.03 -24.65
N PRO A 114 2.70 -11.74 -25.67
CA PRO A 114 2.41 -11.09 -26.94
C PRO A 114 1.41 -9.96 -26.71
N HIS A 115 1.63 -8.82 -27.36
CA HIS A 115 0.66 -7.74 -27.31
C HIS A 115 -0.69 -8.24 -27.87
N GLU A 116 -1.66 -8.38 -26.98
CA GLU A 116 -2.99 -8.85 -27.28
C GLU A 116 -3.95 -7.67 -27.25
N HIS A 117 -4.58 -7.36 -28.39
CA HIS A 117 -5.76 -6.49 -28.41
C HIS A 117 -7.01 -7.35 -28.17
N SER A 118 -7.09 -7.93 -26.97
CA SER A 118 -8.28 -8.70 -26.58
C SER A 118 -9.25 -7.82 -25.83
N HIS A 119 -10.45 -7.76 -26.37
CA HIS A 119 -11.59 -7.09 -25.79
C HIS A 119 -12.27 -8.02 -24.79
N ARG A 120 -11.95 -7.85 -23.50
CA ARG A 120 -12.62 -8.56 -22.40
C ARG A 120 -13.60 -7.62 -21.71
N SER A 121 -14.81 -8.11 -21.45
CA SER A 121 -15.78 -7.41 -20.60
C SER A 121 -15.45 -7.61 -19.12
N LEU A 122 -16.08 -6.82 -18.25
CA LEU A 122 -16.02 -7.07 -16.80
C LEU A 122 -16.50 -8.50 -16.48
N ALA A 123 -17.58 -8.96 -17.12
CA ALA A 123 -18.12 -10.30 -16.90
C ALA A 123 -17.10 -11.40 -17.24
N ASP A 124 -16.34 -11.25 -18.34
CA ASP A 124 -15.30 -12.21 -18.72
C ASP A 124 -14.21 -12.30 -17.65
N ILE A 125 -13.78 -11.15 -17.12
CA ILE A 125 -12.75 -11.09 -16.07
C ILE A 125 -13.26 -11.68 -14.74
N LEU A 126 -14.51 -11.39 -14.37
CA LEU A 126 -15.11 -11.97 -13.17
C LEU A 126 -15.23 -13.50 -13.26
N ALA A 127 -15.55 -14.03 -14.44
CA ALA A 127 -15.58 -15.47 -14.71
C ALA A 127 -14.18 -16.10 -14.65
N LEU A 128 -13.14 -15.41 -15.14
CA LEU A 128 -11.74 -15.83 -14.97
C LEU A 128 -11.37 -15.95 -13.49
N LEU A 129 -11.75 -14.95 -12.69
CA LEU A 129 -11.52 -14.96 -11.23
C LEU A 129 -12.27 -16.10 -10.52
N ASP A 130 -13.49 -16.45 -10.97
CA ASP A 130 -14.31 -17.52 -10.38
C ASP A 130 -13.66 -18.91 -10.50
N VAL A 131 -12.91 -19.15 -11.57
CA VAL A 131 -12.24 -20.43 -11.81
C VAL A 131 -10.78 -20.45 -11.39
N SER A 132 -10.23 -19.30 -10.98
CA SER A 132 -8.87 -19.19 -10.46
C SER A 132 -8.69 -19.93 -9.13
N ALA A 133 -7.44 -20.11 -8.72
CA ALA A 133 -7.03 -20.62 -7.42
C ALA A 133 -6.56 -19.50 -6.47
N LEU A 134 -6.85 -18.23 -6.79
CA LEU A 134 -6.53 -17.11 -5.91
C LEU A 134 -7.22 -17.28 -4.55
N PRO A 135 -6.56 -16.95 -3.44
CA PRO A 135 -7.20 -16.81 -2.13
C PRO A 135 -8.40 -15.86 -2.19
N ALA A 136 -9.42 -16.13 -1.37
CA ALA A 136 -10.70 -15.43 -1.43
C ALA A 136 -10.58 -13.91 -1.21
N ASP A 137 -9.66 -13.48 -0.34
CA ASP A 137 -9.36 -12.07 -0.10
C ASP A 137 -8.71 -11.40 -1.32
N ALA A 138 -7.74 -12.06 -1.96
CA ALA A 138 -7.09 -11.59 -3.18
C ALA A 138 -8.08 -11.49 -4.34
N ALA A 139 -8.91 -12.52 -4.53
CA ALA A 139 -9.97 -12.51 -5.55
C ALA A 139 -10.99 -11.39 -5.30
N THR A 140 -11.37 -11.16 -4.03
CA THR A 140 -12.28 -10.06 -3.67
C THR A 140 -11.68 -8.70 -4.03
N LEU A 141 -10.42 -8.44 -3.67
CA LEU A 141 -9.74 -7.19 -4.04
C LEU A 141 -9.58 -7.03 -5.56
N ALA A 142 -9.29 -8.11 -6.28
CA ALA A 142 -9.22 -8.06 -7.75
C ALA A 142 -10.58 -7.66 -8.35
N ARG A 143 -11.68 -8.26 -7.88
CA ARG A 143 -13.06 -7.89 -8.28
C ARG A 143 -13.35 -6.41 -8.00
N GLU A 144 -12.97 -5.93 -6.82
CA GLU A 144 -13.12 -4.50 -6.46
C GLU A 144 -12.33 -3.60 -7.42
N ALA A 145 -11.07 -3.93 -7.72
CA ALA A 145 -10.23 -3.15 -8.62
C ALA A 145 -10.79 -3.09 -10.05
N PHE A 146 -11.24 -4.22 -10.61
CA PHE A 146 -11.89 -4.25 -11.92
C PHE A 146 -13.24 -3.53 -11.93
N THR A 147 -13.99 -3.57 -10.83
CA THR A 147 -15.26 -2.84 -10.71
C THR A 147 -15.03 -1.33 -10.70
N VAL A 148 -14.02 -0.85 -9.97
CA VAL A 148 -13.60 0.56 -9.97
C VAL A 148 -13.24 1.01 -11.39
N LEU A 149 -12.48 0.18 -12.10
CA LEU A 149 -12.07 0.48 -13.47
C LEU A 149 -13.27 0.47 -14.43
N ALA A 150 -14.14 -0.54 -14.35
CA ALA A 150 -15.35 -0.64 -15.17
C ALA A 150 -16.27 0.56 -14.95
N ALA A 151 -16.41 1.05 -13.70
CA ALA A 151 -17.18 2.25 -13.42
C ALA A 151 -16.60 3.48 -14.13
N ALA A 152 -15.27 3.61 -14.16
CA ALA A 152 -14.62 4.74 -14.83
C ALA A 152 -14.71 4.67 -16.36
N GLU A 153 -14.45 3.52 -16.94
CA GLU A 153 -14.63 3.31 -18.38
C GLU A 153 -16.11 3.50 -18.79
N GLY A 154 -17.04 2.98 -17.98
CA GLY A 154 -18.48 3.15 -18.19
C GLY A 154 -18.88 4.63 -18.20
N ALA A 155 -18.38 5.41 -17.24
CA ALA A 155 -18.62 6.86 -17.18
C ALA A 155 -18.08 7.59 -18.43
N VAL A 156 -16.86 7.26 -18.88
CA VAL A 156 -16.25 7.86 -20.07
C VAL A 156 -17.01 7.49 -21.36
N HIS A 157 -17.55 6.28 -21.42
CA HIS A 157 -18.26 5.76 -22.59
C HIS A 157 -19.79 5.90 -22.55
N GLY A 158 -20.35 6.45 -21.46
CA GLY A 158 -21.80 6.55 -21.26
C GLY A 158 -22.51 5.19 -21.16
N LYS A 159 -21.85 4.18 -20.59
CA LYS A 159 -22.33 2.80 -20.42
C LYS A 159 -22.43 2.43 -18.95
N SER A 160 -23.25 1.42 -18.63
CA SER A 160 -23.18 0.82 -17.30
C SER A 160 -21.88 0.00 -17.15
N PRO A 161 -21.34 -0.18 -15.94
CA PRO A 161 -20.11 -0.94 -15.71
C PRO A 161 -20.15 -2.36 -16.30
N GLU A 162 -21.32 -3.01 -16.30
CA GLU A 162 -21.51 -4.37 -16.81
C GLU A 162 -21.43 -4.45 -18.34
N GLN A 163 -21.61 -3.33 -19.04
CA GLN A 163 -21.57 -3.22 -20.49
C GLN A 163 -20.20 -2.75 -21.01
N VAL A 164 -19.24 -2.53 -20.12
CA VAL A 164 -17.89 -2.12 -20.48
C VAL A 164 -17.13 -3.28 -21.10
N THR A 165 -16.43 -2.96 -22.18
CA THR A 165 -15.42 -3.81 -22.79
C THR A 165 -14.10 -3.07 -22.67
N PHE A 166 -13.15 -3.65 -21.97
CA PHE A 166 -11.85 -3.03 -21.79
C PHE A 166 -11.04 -3.12 -23.09
N HIS A 167 -10.52 -1.98 -23.54
CA HIS A 167 -9.72 -1.91 -24.76
C HIS A 167 -8.23 -2.07 -24.48
N GLU A 168 -7.76 -1.58 -23.33
CA GLU A 168 -6.34 -1.63 -22.95
C GLU A 168 -6.16 -2.56 -21.74
N VAL A 169 -7.00 -2.40 -20.72
CA VAL A 169 -6.93 -3.18 -19.48
C VAL A 169 -7.57 -4.58 -19.59
N GLY A 170 -8.13 -4.90 -20.76
CA GLY A 170 -8.66 -6.23 -21.08
C GLY A 170 -7.57 -7.21 -21.52
N ALA A 171 -6.36 -6.72 -21.78
CA ALA A 171 -5.21 -7.52 -22.12
C ALA A 171 -4.70 -8.35 -20.93
N LEU A 172 -4.07 -9.46 -21.25
CA LEU A 172 -3.69 -10.47 -20.26
C LEU A 172 -2.59 -9.98 -19.29
N ASP A 173 -1.72 -9.08 -19.75
CA ASP A 173 -0.71 -8.39 -18.93
C ASP A 173 -1.35 -7.53 -17.82
N SER A 174 -2.38 -6.76 -18.16
CA SER A 174 -3.09 -5.91 -17.20
C SER A 174 -3.90 -6.74 -16.20
N ILE A 175 -4.46 -7.88 -16.64
CA ILE A 175 -5.14 -8.82 -15.76
C ILE A 175 -4.14 -9.44 -14.76
N LEU A 176 -2.97 -9.86 -15.25
CA LEU A 176 -1.90 -10.39 -14.42
C LEU A 176 -1.43 -9.34 -13.40
N ASP A 177 -1.19 -8.10 -13.83
CA ASP A 177 -0.79 -6.98 -12.96
C ASP A 177 -1.75 -6.81 -11.78
N ILE A 178 -3.04 -6.66 -12.08
CA ILE A 178 -4.06 -6.40 -11.06
C ILE A 178 -4.18 -7.60 -10.11
N CYS A 179 -4.31 -8.80 -10.66
CA CYS A 179 -4.57 -9.98 -9.85
C CYS A 179 -3.37 -10.33 -8.95
N LEU A 180 -2.15 -10.26 -9.49
CA LEU A 180 -0.96 -10.54 -8.70
C LEU A 180 -0.65 -9.43 -7.69
N ALA A 181 -0.88 -8.15 -8.04
CA ALA A 181 -0.78 -7.10 -7.05
C ALA A 181 -1.75 -7.32 -5.88
N CYS A 182 -3.01 -7.70 -6.15
CA CYS A 182 -3.97 -8.07 -5.11
C CYS A 182 -3.47 -9.25 -4.27
N ARG A 183 -2.97 -10.30 -4.92
CA ARG A 183 -2.44 -11.50 -4.26
C ARG A 183 -1.24 -11.22 -3.35
N LEU A 184 -0.33 -10.38 -3.80
CA LEU A 184 0.86 -9.97 -3.04
C LEU A 184 0.48 -9.03 -1.89
N PHE A 185 -0.46 -8.12 -2.12
CA PHE A 185 -0.95 -7.21 -1.11
C PHE A 185 -1.64 -7.96 0.04
N THR A 186 -2.50 -8.94 -0.26
CA THR A 186 -3.13 -9.76 0.79
C THR A 186 -2.14 -10.65 1.52
N GLN A 187 -1.11 -11.17 0.84
CA GLN A 187 -0.02 -11.89 1.49
C GLN A 187 0.76 -11.02 2.47
N LEU A 188 1.02 -9.77 2.09
CA LEU A 188 1.71 -8.82 2.93
C LEU A 188 0.83 -8.35 4.10
N ALA A 189 -0.49 -8.33 3.91
CA ALA A 189 -1.51 -8.00 4.89
C ALA A 189 -1.20 -6.73 5.72
N PRO A 190 -0.88 -5.58 5.10
CA PRO A 190 -0.65 -4.37 5.85
C PRO A 190 -1.93 -3.94 6.57
N HIS A 191 -1.81 -3.50 7.83
CA HIS A 191 -2.95 -2.95 8.57
C HIS A 191 -3.32 -1.56 8.07
N ARG A 192 -2.33 -0.85 7.52
CA ARG A 192 -2.49 0.47 6.92
C ARG A 192 -1.60 0.59 5.69
N PHE A 193 -2.16 1.14 4.61
CA PHE A 193 -1.43 1.43 3.39
C PHE A 193 -1.48 2.93 3.10
N VAL A 194 -0.31 3.58 3.05
CA VAL A 194 -0.20 5.04 2.85
C VAL A 194 0.49 5.34 1.52
N CYS A 195 -0.11 6.21 0.72
CA CYS A 195 0.44 6.69 -0.55
C CYS A 195 0.67 8.22 -0.49
N SER A 196 1.73 8.74 -1.13
CA SER A 196 1.79 10.20 -1.36
C SER A 196 0.62 10.70 -2.20
N PRO A 197 0.40 12.03 -2.23
CA PRO A 197 -0.26 12.63 -3.38
C PRO A 197 0.36 12.16 -4.70
N LEU A 198 -0.48 11.70 -5.64
CA LEU A 198 -0.01 11.14 -6.90
C LEU A 198 0.55 12.25 -7.81
N PRO A 199 1.70 12.03 -8.45
CA PRO A 199 2.27 12.98 -9.40
C PRO A 199 1.46 12.97 -10.71
N LEU A 200 0.90 14.11 -11.10
CA LEU A 200 0.25 14.31 -12.39
C LEU A 200 1.11 15.22 -13.27
N ALA A 201 1.32 14.80 -14.51
CA ALA A 201 2.00 15.59 -15.52
C ALA A 201 1.02 16.05 -16.60
N ASP A 202 1.39 17.11 -17.30
CA ASP A 202 0.76 17.49 -18.56
C ASP A 202 1.26 16.62 -19.72
N GLY A 203 0.65 16.75 -20.90
CA GLY A 203 1.10 16.11 -22.13
C GLY A 203 0.05 15.17 -22.73
N LEU A 204 0.52 14.13 -23.42
CA LEU A 204 -0.32 13.23 -24.19
C LEU A 204 -0.01 11.76 -23.92
N VAL A 205 -1.02 10.90 -24.02
CA VAL A 205 -0.91 9.44 -24.05
C VAL A 205 -1.49 8.92 -25.38
N ARG A 206 -0.87 7.88 -25.94
CA ARG A 206 -1.34 7.21 -27.14
C ARG A 206 -1.97 5.88 -26.73
N CYS A 207 -3.22 5.68 -27.10
CA CYS A 207 -4.04 4.56 -26.69
C CYS A 207 -4.91 4.08 -27.85
N ALA A 208 -5.70 3.03 -27.63
CA ALA A 208 -6.68 2.54 -28.60
C ALA A 208 -7.69 3.63 -29.08
N HIS A 209 -7.88 4.69 -28.28
CA HIS A 209 -8.75 5.83 -28.58
C HIS A 209 -8.01 6.99 -29.27
N GLY A 210 -6.78 6.76 -29.73
CA GLY A 210 -5.95 7.77 -30.36
C GLY A 210 -5.07 8.51 -29.36
N CYS A 211 -4.96 9.83 -29.51
CA CYS A 211 -4.11 10.66 -28.65
C CYS A 211 -4.98 11.40 -27.64
N LEU A 212 -4.77 11.14 -26.35
CA LEU A 212 -5.54 11.73 -25.25
C LEU A 212 -4.65 12.63 -24.39
N PRO A 213 -5.20 13.65 -23.72
CA PRO A 213 -4.46 14.39 -22.69
C PRO A 213 -4.11 13.46 -21.52
N THR A 214 -3.09 13.83 -20.75
CA THR A 214 -2.83 13.20 -19.44
C THR A 214 -3.35 14.10 -18.29
N PRO A 215 -3.99 13.51 -17.26
CA PRO A 215 -4.40 12.10 -17.15
C PRO A 215 -5.46 11.73 -18.20
N ALA A 216 -5.44 10.46 -18.66
CA ALA A 216 -6.46 9.94 -19.55
C ALA A 216 -7.86 10.01 -18.90
N PRO A 217 -8.96 10.09 -19.65
CA PRO A 217 -10.30 10.29 -19.10
C PRO A 217 -10.72 9.31 -17.99
N ALA A 218 -10.40 8.01 -18.13
CA ALA A 218 -10.73 7.01 -17.10
C ALA A 218 -9.92 7.24 -15.81
N VAL A 219 -8.63 7.58 -15.93
CA VAL A 219 -7.79 7.98 -14.79
C VAL A 219 -8.34 9.24 -14.14
N LEU A 220 -8.67 10.26 -14.94
CA LEU A 220 -9.23 11.52 -14.46
C LEU A 220 -10.51 11.30 -13.63
N HIS A 221 -11.40 10.43 -14.09
CA HIS A 221 -12.62 10.10 -13.34
C HIS A 221 -12.31 9.36 -12.02
N MET A 222 -11.35 8.43 -12.03
CA MET A 222 -10.95 7.72 -10.81
C MET A 222 -10.24 8.59 -9.76
N LEU A 223 -9.75 9.78 -10.11
CA LEU A 223 -9.06 10.69 -9.18
C LEU A 223 -9.99 11.34 -8.13
N GLU A 224 -11.31 11.19 -8.25
CA GLU A 224 -12.22 11.65 -7.20
C GLU A 224 -11.86 11.02 -5.83
N GLY A 225 -11.56 11.87 -4.85
CA GLY A 225 -11.12 11.48 -3.50
C GLY A 225 -9.63 11.15 -3.37
N VAL A 226 -8.84 11.32 -4.43
CA VAL A 226 -7.39 10.99 -4.46
C VAL A 226 -6.57 12.28 -4.36
N ALA A 227 -5.59 12.31 -3.45
CA ALA A 227 -4.68 13.46 -3.38
C ALA A 227 -3.70 13.43 -4.57
N VAL A 228 -3.49 14.59 -5.18
CA VAL A 228 -2.62 14.75 -6.34
C VAL A 228 -1.65 15.92 -6.16
N GLN A 229 -0.55 15.90 -6.89
CA GLN A 229 0.42 16.99 -6.97
C GLN A 229 0.93 17.13 -8.40
N GLY A 230 1.30 18.35 -8.80
CA GLY A 230 1.92 18.58 -10.10
C GLY A 230 3.31 17.93 -10.19
N PHE A 231 3.64 17.42 -11.36
CA PHE A 231 4.93 16.79 -11.66
C PHE A 231 5.53 17.39 -12.93
N ALA A 232 6.80 17.79 -12.86
CA ALA A 232 7.52 18.44 -13.95
C ALA A 232 7.98 17.48 -15.07
N GLY A 233 7.20 16.43 -15.33
CA GLY A 233 7.38 15.48 -16.43
C GLY A 233 6.37 15.72 -17.55
N GLN A 234 6.31 14.80 -18.52
CA GLN A 234 5.31 14.83 -19.61
C GLN A 234 4.73 13.43 -19.91
N GLY A 235 3.44 13.39 -20.23
CA GLY A 235 2.68 12.18 -20.55
C GLY A 235 2.24 11.38 -19.32
N GLU A 236 1.75 10.16 -19.53
CA GLU A 236 1.19 9.34 -18.45
C GLU A 236 2.20 9.07 -17.32
N THR A 237 1.83 9.46 -16.09
CA THR A 237 2.55 9.20 -14.83
C THR A 237 1.83 8.16 -13.97
N VAL A 238 0.50 8.13 -13.99
CA VAL A 238 -0.30 7.16 -13.25
C VAL A 238 -1.16 6.39 -14.24
N THR A 239 -1.02 5.06 -14.26
CA THR A 239 -1.82 4.20 -15.14
C THR A 239 -3.19 3.93 -14.53
N PRO A 240 -4.20 3.56 -15.34
CA PRO A 240 -5.49 3.11 -14.83
C PRO A 240 -5.38 1.92 -13.86
N THR A 241 -4.48 0.98 -14.14
CA THR A 241 -4.24 -0.21 -13.31
C THR A 241 -3.70 0.15 -11.93
N ALA A 242 -2.75 1.07 -11.84
CA ALA A 242 -2.25 1.51 -10.54
C ALA A 242 -3.32 2.22 -9.72
N LEU A 243 -4.09 3.10 -10.35
CA LEU A 243 -5.10 3.88 -9.64
C LEU A 243 -6.25 3.01 -9.13
N CYS A 244 -6.72 2.03 -9.91
CA CYS A 244 -7.77 1.12 -9.44
C CYS A 244 -7.28 0.24 -8.28
N LEU A 245 -6.02 -0.21 -8.31
CA LEU A 245 -5.39 -0.95 -7.21
C LEU A 245 -5.26 -0.11 -5.94
N LEU A 246 -4.79 1.14 -6.03
CA LEU A 246 -4.73 2.03 -4.86
C LEU A 246 -6.10 2.24 -4.21
N LYS A 247 -7.16 2.35 -5.03
CA LYS A 247 -8.55 2.49 -4.53
C LYS A 247 -9.06 1.19 -3.89
N ALA A 248 -8.84 0.05 -4.53
CA ALA A 248 -9.22 -1.26 -3.99
C ALA A 248 -8.48 -1.56 -2.67
N PHE A 249 -7.19 -1.22 -2.58
CA PHE A 249 -6.38 -1.35 -1.38
C PHE A 249 -6.70 -0.32 -0.30
N LYS A 250 -7.63 0.61 -0.56
CA LYS A 250 -8.06 1.68 0.35
C LYS A 250 -6.87 2.48 0.87
N ALA A 251 -5.98 2.87 -0.06
CA ALA A 251 -4.79 3.63 0.29
C ALA A 251 -5.17 4.99 0.93
N ASP A 252 -4.55 5.27 2.07
CA ASP A 252 -4.59 6.59 2.68
C ASP A 252 -3.65 7.52 1.92
N PHE A 253 -4.17 8.58 1.32
CA PHE A 253 -3.35 9.57 0.63
C PHE A 253 -2.88 10.67 1.58
N GLY A 254 -1.56 10.84 1.71
CA GLY A 254 -1.02 11.81 2.67
C GLY A 254 0.50 11.90 2.79
N PRO A 255 0.99 12.56 3.86
CA PRO A 255 2.41 12.59 4.19
C PRO A 255 2.90 11.23 4.69
N TRP A 256 4.19 11.13 4.98
CA TRP A 256 4.77 9.96 5.65
C TRP A 256 4.05 9.67 6.99
N PRO A 257 3.65 8.42 7.25
CA PRO A 257 3.12 8.05 8.56
C PRO A 257 4.26 7.96 9.60
N ALA A 258 3.92 8.18 10.88
CA ALA A 258 4.82 7.83 11.98
C ALA A 258 4.97 6.30 12.04
N MET A 259 6.15 5.80 11.73
CA MET A 259 6.43 4.37 11.68
C MET A 259 7.91 4.08 11.93
N THR A 260 8.21 2.88 12.42
CA THR A 260 9.56 2.32 12.41
C THR A 260 9.72 1.49 11.14
N VAL A 261 10.53 1.98 10.19
CA VAL A 261 10.80 1.28 8.93
C VAL A 261 11.65 0.03 9.18
N ARG A 262 11.26 -1.08 8.57
CA ARG A 262 11.94 -2.39 8.66
C ARG A 262 12.50 -2.86 7.32
N LYS A 263 11.86 -2.49 6.22
CA LYS A 263 12.25 -2.90 4.88
C LYS A 263 11.92 -1.82 3.86
N THR A 264 12.77 -1.65 2.87
CA THR A 264 12.56 -0.68 1.79
C THR A 264 12.85 -1.29 0.43
N ARG A 265 12.17 -0.80 -0.61
CA ARG A 265 12.41 -1.13 -2.02
C ARG A 265 12.22 0.11 -2.88
N ILE A 266 12.76 0.09 -4.09
CA ILE A 266 12.46 1.05 -5.13
C ILE A 266 11.96 0.25 -6.33
N SER A 267 10.76 0.54 -6.82
CA SER A 267 10.28 -0.04 -8.09
C SER A 267 10.33 0.99 -9.21
N TYR A 268 10.57 0.49 -10.43
CA TYR A 268 10.66 1.27 -11.66
C TYR A 268 9.77 0.64 -12.72
N GLY A 269 8.93 1.48 -13.34
CA GLY A 269 8.22 1.11 -14.57
C GLY A 269 9.08 1.42 -15.80
N ASP A 270 8.54 1.15 -16.98
CA ASP A 270 9.29 1.28 -18.24
C ASP A 270 9.64 2.70 -18.63
N LYS A 271 8.78 3.64 -18.29
CA LYS A 271 8.97 5.04 -18.62
C LYS A 271 9.96 5.70 -17.66
N VAL A 272 11.02 6.27 -18.24
CA VAL A 272 11.97 7.12 -17.52
C VAL A 272 11.76 8.58 -17.92
N PHE A 273 11.46 9.43 -16.95
CA PHE A 273 11.29 10.87 -17.14
C PHE A 273 12.63 11.59 -16.98
N PRO A 274 13.08 12.39 -17.97
CA PRO A 274 14.37 13.08 -17.90
C PRO A 274 14.34 14.20 -16.87
N HIS A 275 15.48 14.42 -16.19
CA HIS A 275 15.72 15.55 -15.28
C HIS A 275 14.79 15.65 -14.06
N VAL A 276 14.08 14.57 -13.73
CA VAL A 276 13.22 14.47 -12.54
C VAL A 276 13.49 13.16 -11.78
N PRO A 277 13.10 13.07 -10.49
CA PRO A 277 13.12 11.79 -9.79
C PRO A 277 12.32 10.74 -10.55
N ASN A 278 12.71 9.46 -10.47
CA ASN A 278 12.02 8.34 -11.10
C ASN A 278 11.75 7.23 -10.10
N GLY A 279 10.71 6.44 -10.36
CA GLY A 279 10.35 5.27 -9.58
C GLY A 279 9.46 5.57 -8.38
N ALA A 280 9.08 4.50 -7.68
CA ALA A 280 8.31 4.54 -6.44
C ALA A 280 9.15 4.00 -5.28
N LEU A 281 9.23 4.78 -4.20
CA LEU A 281 9.90 4.36 -2.97
C LEU A 281 8.91 3.59 -2.09
N TRP A 282 9.32 2.46 -1.57
CA TRP A 282 8.51 1.61 -0.70
C TRP A 282 9.14 1.50 0.67
N ALA A 283 8.31 1.52 1.71
CA ALA A 283 8.70 1.25 3.08
C ALA A 283 7.66 0.38 3.76
N LEU A 284 8.11 -0.71 4.37
CA LEU A 284 7.32 -1.59 5.22
C LEU A 284 7.86 -1.48 6.64
N GLY A 285 6.97 -1.41 7.62
CA GLY A 285 7.36 -1.31 9.01
C GLY A 285 6.18 -1.37 9.95
N THR A 286 6.36 -0.84 11.16
CA THR A 286 5.34 -0.86 12.23
C THR A 286 4.96 0.55 12.64
N ALA A 287 3.68 0.82 12.87
CA ALA A 287 3.21 2.11 13.37
C ALA A 287 3.90 2.51 14.69
N GLN A 288 4.08 3.82 14.90
CA GLN A 288 4.53 4.42 16.15
C GLN A 288 3.38 5.12 16.86
#